data_AF-A0A259S6E4-F1
#
_entry.id   AF-A0A259S6E4-F1
#
_cell.length_a   1.000
_cell.length_b   1.000
_cell.length_c   1.000
_cell.angle_alpha   90.00
_cell.angle_beta   90.00
_cell.angle_gamma   90.00
#
_symmetry.space_group_name_H-M   'P 1'
#
loop_
_entity.id
_entity.type
_entity.pdbx_description
1 polymer ?
#
loop_
_entity_poly.entity_id
_entity_poly.type
_entity_poly.pdbx_seq_one_letter_code
_entity_poly.pdbx_strand_id
1 'polypeptide(L)'
;MTATPDPLRIEHAPSREPRKNPGTEPERLWRNVVGELLRDARTDRGETLAETAQRAGVSPQYLSEMERGRKEASSEMLAAVSGAL
;
A
#
# COMPACT_ATOMS: atom_id res chain seq x y z
N MET A 1 -34.86 -31.59 -6.58
CA MET A 1 -34.75 -30.20 -6.11
C MET A 1 -34.14 -30.21 -4.72
N THR A 2 -32.83 -30.04 -4.60
CA THR A 2 -32.13 -29.57 -3.39
C THR A 2 -30.77 -29.06 -3.82
N ALA A 3 -30.46 -27.83 -3.39
CA ALA A 3 -29.49 -26.92 -3.98
C ALA A 3 -28.01 -27.34 -3.83
N THR A 4 -27.22 -27.08 -4.88
CA THR A 4 -25.76 -27.01 -4.82
C THR A 4 -25.35 -25.86 -3.87
N PRO A 5 -24.43 -26.06 -2.92
CA PRO A 5 -23.92 -24.94 -2.11
C PRO A 5 -23.10 -24.00 -3.00
N ASP A 6 -23.34 -22.69 -2.86
CA ASP A 6 -22.64 -21.63 -3.59
C ASP A 6 -21.18 -21.50 -3.08
N PRO A 7 -20.16 -21.70 -3.94
CA PRO A 7 -18.76 -21.71 -3.53
C PRO A 7 -18.17 -20.32 -3.20
N LEU A 8 -18.95 -19.23 -3.27
CA LEU A 8 -18.44 -17.86 -3.10
C LEU A 8 -18.89 -17.15 -1.82
N ARG A 9 -19.39 -17.86 -0.82
CA ARG A 9 -19.79 -17.23 0.45
C ARG A 9 -18.58 -16.92 1.33
N ILE A 10 -17.96 -15.75 1.13
CA ILE A 10 -17.00 -15.17 2.08
C ILE A 10 -17.79 -14.65 3.28
N GLU A 11 -17.87 -15.46 4.34
CA GLU A 11 -18.34 -15.03 5.66
C GLU A 11 -17.31 -14.07 6.27
N HIS A 12 -17.47 -12.76 6.03
CA HIS A 12 -16.70 -11.74 6.76
C HIS A 12 -17.38 -11.48 8.10
N ALA A 13 -16.99 -12.22 9.14
CA ALA A 13 -17.36 -11.90 10.51
C ALA A 13 -16.22 -11.12 11.19
N PRO A 14 -16.29 -9.78 11.29
CA PRO A 14 -15.41 -9.09 12.21
C PRO A 14 -16.03 -9.18 13.62
N SER A 15 -15.38 -9.91 14.52
CA SER A 15 -15.56 -9.67 15.96
C SER A 15 -15.17 -8.22 16.23
N ARG A 16 -16.17 -7.34 16.35
CA ARG A 16 -15.98 -5.94 16.70
C ARG A 16 -15.63 -5.88 18.19
N GLU A 17 -14.35 -5.96 18.52
CA GLU A 17 -13.87 -5.31 19.73
C GLU A 17 -14.28 -3.83 19.68
N PRO A 18 -14.66 -3.21 20.82
CA PRO A 18 -15.06 -1.82 20.84
C PRO A 18 -13.87 -0.96 20.41
N ARG A 19 -13.87 -0.56 19.14
CA ARG A 19 -12.91 0.37 18.56
C ARG A 19 -12.92 1.63 19.41
N LYS A 20 -11.81 1.88 20.12
CA LYS A 20 -11.46 3.16 20.75
C LYS A 20 -11.87 4.28 19.78
N ASN A 21 -12.73 5.21 20.22
CA ASN A 21 -13.41 6.21 19.39
C ASN A 21 -12.65 6.56 18.10
N PRO A 22 -13.08 6.11 16.91
CA PRO A 22 -12.36 6.34 15.65
C PRO A 22 -12.38 7.80 15.18
N GLY A 23 -12.94 8.72 15.96
CA GLY A 23 -13.14 10.12 15.59
C GLY A 23 -11.97 11.06 15.88
N THR A 24 -10.79 10.56 16.28
CA THR A 24 -9.64 11.42 16.64
C THR A 24 -8.38 11.18 15.83
N GLU A 25 -8.23 10.04 15.16
CA GLU A 25 -7.17 9.86 14.16
C GLU A 25 -7.77 10.12 12.78
N PRO A 26 -7.20 11.04 11.98
CA PRO A 26 -7.57 11.18 10.57
C PRO A 26 -7.47 9.82 9.90
N GLU A 27 -8.50 9.43 9.14
CA GLU A 27 -8.48 8.20 8.36
C GLU A 27 -7.23 8.17 7.48
N ARG A 28 -6.37 7.16 7.67
CA ARG A 28 -5.12 7.04 6.91
C ARG A 28 -5.45 6.69 5.47
N LEU A 29 -5.13 7.61 4.57
CA LEU A 29 -5.31 7.40 3.14
C LEU A 29 -4.39 6.28 2.68
N TRP A 30 -4.89 5.43 1.79
CA TRP A 30 -4.16 4.26 1.28
C TRP A 30 -2.77 4.61 0.74
N ARG A 31 -2.66 5.73 -0.01
CA ARG A 31 -1.39 6.24 -0.54
C ARG A 31 -0.34 6.55 0.54
N ASN A 32 -0.76 6.93 1.74
CA ASN A 32 0.16 7.20 2.85
C ASN A 32 0.69 5.89 3.41
N VAL A 33 -0.20 4.94 3.69
CA VAL A 33 0.17 3.62 4.23
C VAL A 33 1.09 2.88 3.27
N VAL A 34 0.74 2.87 1.98
CA VAL A 34 1.58 2.21 0.97
C VAL A 34 2.91 2.94 0.80
N GLY A 35 2.90 4.28 0.77
CA GLY A 35 4.13 5.06 0.69
C GLY A 35 5.10 4.78 1.85
N GLU A 36 4.58 4.67 3.07
CA GLU A 36 5.33 4.28 4.27
C GLU A 36 5.94 2.88 4.10
N LEU A 37 5.15 1.89 3.70
CA LEU A 37 5.64 0.51 3.50
C LEU A 37 6.74 0.41 2.43
N LEU A 38 6.60 1.15 1.31
CA LEU A 38 7.63 1.20 0.27
C LEU A 38 8.92 1.84 0.78
N ARG A 39 8.79 2.93 1.56
CA ARG A 39 9.93 3.61 2.18
C ARG A 39 10.66 2.69 3.15
N ASP A 40 9.93 2.01 4.02
CA ASP A 40 10.48 1.11 5.02
C ASP A 40 11.25 -0.02 4.34
N ALA A 41 10.65 -0.68 3.34
CA ALA A 41 11.32 -1.71 2.54
C ALA A 41 12.61 -1.21 1.86
N ARG A 42 12.59 0.01 1.31
CA ARG A 42 13.78 0.63 0.71
C ARG A 42 14.87 0.88 1.75
N THR A 43 14.50 1.44 2.91
CA THR A 43 15.47 1.77 3.96
C THR A 43 16.05 0.54 4.64
N ASP A 44 15.25 -0.52 4.80
CA ASP A 44 15.71 -1.81 5.35
C ASP A 44 16.75 -2.47 4.45
N ARG A 45 16.70 -2.21 3.13
CA ARG A 45 17.72 -2.61 2.16
C ARG A 45 18.94 -1.68 2.12
N GLY A 46 18.90 -0.55 2.84
CA GLY A 46 19.97 0.46 2.80
C GLY A 46 20.07 1.21 1.48
N GLU A 47 19.02 1.19 0.65
CA GLU A 47 19.03 1.73 -0.71
C GLU A 47 18.63 3.21 -0.71
N THR A 48 19.27 3.99 -1.57
CA THR A 48 18.91 5.37 -1.82
C THR A 48 17.66 5.45 -2.71
N LEU A 49 16.99 6.61 -2.68
CA LEU A 49 15.89 6.91 -3.62
C LEU A 49 16.36 6.78 -5.07
N ALA A 50 17.60 7.16 -5.39
CA ALA A 50 18.13 7.12 -6.74
C ALA A 50 18.28 5.69 -7.28
N GLU A 51 18.85 4.78 -6.48
CA GLU A 51 19.07 3.38 -6.87
C GLU A 51 17.73 2.65 -7.11
N THR A 52 16.76 2.87 -6.23
CA THR A 52 15.43 2.26 -6.36
C THR A 52 14.66 2.85 -7.54
N ALA A 53 14.65 4.18 -7.66
CA ALA A 53 13.95 4.86 -8.75
C ALA A 53 14.51 4.46 -10.12
N GLN A 54 15.83 4.31 -10.25
CA GLN A 54 16.47 3.84 -11.48
C GLN A 54 15.98 2.44 -11.88
N ARG A 55 15.96 1.48 -10.95
CA ARG A 55 15.45 0.12 -11.22
C ARG A 55 13.96 0.11 -11.56
N ALA A 56 13.17 0.96 -10.91
CA ALA A 56 11.74 1.11 -11.16
C ALA A 56 11.40 1.90 -12.44
N GLY A 57 12.39 2.50 -13.12
CA GLY A 57 12.16 3.33 -14.30
C GLY A 57 11.43 4.64 -14.00
N VAL A 58 11.59 5.20 -12.80
CA VAL A 58 10.96 6.45 -12.36
C VAL A 58 11.99 7.48 -11.94
N SER A 59 11.58 8.73 -11.77
CA SER A 59 12.47 9.73 -11.19
C SER A 59 12.58 9.57 -9.66
N PRO A 60 13.73 9.89 -9.04
CA PRO A 60 13.86 9.89 -7.59
C PRO A 60 12.84 10.81 -6.91
N GLN A 61 12.49 11.93 -7.55
CA GLN A 61 11.46 12.84 -7.08
C GLN A 61 10.07 12.18 -7.10
N TYR A 62 9.75 11.39 -8.13
CA TYR A 62 8.47 10.68 -8.19
C TYR A 62 8.35 9.65 -7.06
N LEU A 63 9.39 8.83 -6.84
CA LEU A 63 9.42 7.88 -5.72
C LEU A 63 9.30 8.59 -4.37
N SER A 64 10.01 9.71 -4.21
CA SER A 64 9.96 10.57 -3.03
C SER A 64 8.54 11.09 -2.74
N GLU A 65 7.79 11.54 -3.76
CA GLU A 65 6.39 11.95 -3.60
C GLU A 65 5.46 10.76 -3.29
N MET A 66 5.72 9.58 -3.86
CA MET A 66 4.97 8.35 -3.58
C MET A 66 5.16 7.89 -2.14
N GLU A 67 6.41 7.82 -1.64
CA GLU A 67 6.74 7.43 -0.27
C GLU A 67 6.11 8.33 0.79
N ARG A 68 5.81 9.59 0.44
CA ARG A 68 5.16 10.56 1.34
C ARG A 68 3.65 10.64 1.15
N GLY A 69 3.07 9.77 0.32
CA GLY A 69 1.63 9.79 0.02
C GLY A 69 1.15 11.10 -0.59
N ARG A 70 2.00 11.81 -1.33
CA ARG A 70 1.65 13.08 -2.00
C ARG A 70 1.03 12.87 -3.38
N LYS A 71 1.11 11.64 -3.91
CA LYS A 71 0.51 11.24 -5.19
C LYS A 71 -0.35 9.99 -5.03
N GLU A 72 -1.42 9.94 -5.82
CA GLU A 72 -2.13 8.71 -6.14
C GLU A 72 -1.37 8.01 -7.26
N ALA A 73 -0.61 6.96 -6.92
CA ALA A 73 0.13 6.18 -7.90
C ALA A 73 -0.81 5.24 -8.65
N SER A 74 -0.62 5.09 -9.97
CA SER A 74 -1.35 4.05 -10.72
C SER A 74 -0.86 2.67 -10.32
N SER A 75 -1.67 1.64 -10.58
CA SER A 75 -1.33 0.24 -10.32
C SER A 75 -0.02 -0.18 -11.01
N GLU A 76 0.24 0.30 -12.23
CA GLU A 76 1.47 0.03 -12.97
C GLU A 76 2.69 0.64 -12.27
N MET A 77 2.57 1.85 -11.73
CA MET A 77 3.67 2.51 -11.02
C MET A 77 3.96 1.83 -9.68
N LEU A 78 2.91 1.37 -9.00
CA LEU A 78 3.04 0.58 -7.78
C LEU A 78 3.74 -0.75 -8.07
N ALA A 79 3.36 -1.45 -9.15
CA ALA A 79 4.01 -2.68 -9.58
C ALA A 79 5.49 -2.46 -9.94
N ALA A 80 5.80 -1.38 -10.68
CA ALA A 80 7.17 -1.04 -11.05
C ALA A 80 8.06 -0.76 -9.83
N VAL A 81 7.57 0.00 -8.86
CA VAL A 81 8.34 0.33 -7.64
C VAL A 81 8.47 -0.87 -6.72
N SER A 82 7.37 -1.60 -6.45
CA SER A 82 7.42 -2.81 -5.60
C SER A 82 8.28 -3.93 -6.20
N GLY A 83 8.31 -4.07 -7.53
CA GLY A 83 9.20 -5.01 -8.21
C GLY A 83 10.67 -4.60 -8.23
N ALA A 84 10.97 -3.32 -7.98
CA ALA A 84 12.33 -2.81 -7.83
C ALA A 84 12.86 -2.88 -6.38
N LEU A 85 11.95 -3.09 -5.41
CA LEU A 85 12.21 -3.35 -4.00
C LEU A 85 12.27 -4.85 -3.73
#